data_AF-A0A7C3CZZ4-F1
#
_entry.id   AF-A0A7C3CZZ4-F1
#
_cell.length_a   1.000
_cell.length_b   1.000
_cell.length_c   1.000
_cell.angle_alpha   90.00
_cell.angle_beta   90.00
_cell.angle_gamma   90.00
#
_symmetry.space_group_name_H-M   'P 1'
#
loop_
_entity.id
_entity.type
_entity.pdbx_description
1 polymer ?
#
loop_
_entity_poly.entity_id
_entity_poly.type
_entity_poly.pdbx_seq_one_letter_code
_entity_poly.pdbx_strand_id
1 'polypeptide(L)'
;MIKKSKQSKKKRNPGSVEENLDWGEESKDNFGYKNDEERKDKRGLEDWEMVSSMERSEVSIPYWFLALFLVLLLVAIGLTFPFWG
;
A
#
# COMPACT_ATOMS: atom_id res chain seq x y z
N MET A 1 -44.50 28.96 -18.11
CA MET A 1 -43.40 28.32 -18.88
C MET A 1 -42.58 27.45 -17.92
N ILE A 2 -42.69 26.12 -18.02
CA ILE A 2 -41.97 25.18 -17.16
C ILE A 2 -40.74 24.68 -17.93
N LYS A 3 -39.53 25.09 -17.51
CA LYS A 3 -38.28 24.59 -18.10
C LYS A 3 -38.05 23.15 -17.62
N LYS A 4 -38.32 22.15 -18.46
CA LYS A 4 -37.92 20.77 -18.22
C LYS A 4 -36.39 20.66 -18.29
N SER A 5 -35.73 20.47 -17.15
CA SER A 5 -34.32 20.12 -17.09
C SER A 5 -34.12 18.74 -17.72
N LYS A 6 -33.48 18.69 -18.89
CA LYS A 6 -33.07 17.43 -19.54
C LYS A 6 -31.96 16.80 -18.72
N GLN A 7 -32.29 15.79 -17.90
CA GLN A 7 -31.26 14.87 -17.40
C GLN A 7 -30.78 14.01 -18.56
N SER A 8 -29.58 14.32 -19.04
CA SER A 8 -28.81 13.50 -19.96
C SER A 8 -28.52 12.15 -19.29
N LYS A 9 -29.30 11.12 -19.64
CA LYS A 9 -28.97 9.73 -19.30
C LYS A 9 -27.76 9.31 -20.15
N LYS A 10 -26.55 9.48 -19.61
CA LYS A 10 -25.32 8.89 -20.17
C LYS A 10 -25.48 7.37 -20.14
N LYS A 11 -25.62 6.73 -21.31
CA LYS A 11 -25.64 5.27 -21.44
C LYS A 11 -24.29 4.75 -20.96
N ARG A 12 -24.27 4.07 -19.82
CA ARG A 12 -23.07 3.38 -19.33
C ARG A 12 -22.96 2.07 -20.09
N ASN A 13 -21.87 1.90 -20.83
CA ASN A 13 -21.57 0.61 -21.45
C ASN A 13 -21.12 -0.33 -20.32
N PRO A 14 -21.58 -1.59 -20.28
CA PRO A 14 -21.25 -2.55 -19.22
C PRO A 14 -19.76 -3.02 -19.21
N GLY A 15 -18.87 -2.30 -19.90
CA GLY A 15 -17.43 -2.50 -19.90
C GLY A 15 -16.61 -1.19 -20.01
N SER A 16 -17.25 -0.01 -19.88
CA SER A 16 -16.50 1.25 -19.85
C SER A 16 -16.04 1.51 -18.42
N VAL A 17 -14.86 1.02 -18.07
CA VAL A 17 -14.08 1.61 -16.97
C VAL A 17 -13.92 3.09 -17.31
N GLU A 18 -14.17 3.99 -16.35
CA GLU A 18 -14.05 5.43 -16.62
C GLU A 18 -12.65 5.72 -17.20
N GLU A 19 -12.58 6.15 -18.47
CA GLU A 19 -11.32 6.42 -19.20
C GLU A 19 -10.43 7.51 -18.57
N ASN A 20 -10.86 8.12 -17.46
CA ASN A 20 -10.14 9.20 -16.76
C ASN A 20 -9.70 8.81 -15.35
N LEU A 21 -9.50 7.51 -15.07
CA LEU A 21 -8.83 7.08 -13.85
C LEU A 21 -7.32 7.16 -14.04
N ASP A 22 -6.69 8.06 -13.29
CA ASP A 22 -5.23 8.11 -13.23
C ASP A 22 -4.70 6.82 -12.60
N TRP A 23 -3.53 6.39 -13.07
CA TRP A 23 -2.89 5.17 -12.58
C TRP A 23 -2.66 5.25 -11.06
N GLY A 24 -3.22 4.30 -10.33
CA GLY A 24 -3.16 4.24 -8.87
C GLY A 24 -4.36 4.84 -8.14
N GLU A 25 -5.38 5.35 -8.84
CA GLU A 25 -6.64 5.77 -8.22
C GLU A 25 -7.66 4.61 -8.14
N GLU A 26 -8.39 4.55 -7.01
CA GLU A 26 -9.47 3.59 -6.81
C GLU A 26 -10.67 3.93 -7.71
N SER A 27 -11.13 2.94 -8.47
CA SER A 27 -12.30 3.11 -9.31
C SER A 27 -13.57 3.22 -8.47
N LYS A 28 -14.27 4.35 -8.56
CA LYS A 28 -15.53 4.62 -7.84
C LYS A 28 -16.71 3.78 -8.33
N ASP A 29 -16.55 3.07 -9.44
CA ASP A 29 -17.60 2.28 -10.07
C ASP A 29 -17.64 0.81 -9.59
N ASN A 30 -16.77 0.44 -8.63
CA ASN A 30 -16.63 -0.92 -8.09
C ASN A 30 -16.58 -1.99 -9.20
N PHE A 31 -16.16 -1.67 -10.43
CA PHE A 31 -16.12 -2.58 -11.59
C PHE A 31 -17.43 -3.35 -11.84
N GLY A 32 -18.59 -2.77 -11.50
CA GLY A 32 -19.89 -3.41 -11.68
C GLY A 32 -20.36 -4.32 -10.52
N TYR A 33 -19.62 -4.38 -9.41
CA TYR A 33 -20.08 -5.01 -8.16
C TYR A 33 -20.97 -4.07 -7.35
N LYS A 34 -21.80 -4.60 -6.45
CA LYS A 34 -22.74 -3.76 -5.66
C LYS A 34 -22.01 -2.86 -4.68
N ASN A 35 -20.94 -3.37 -4.08
CA ASN A 35 -20.09 -2.66 -3.14
C ASN A 35 -18.63 -3.15 -3.28
N ASP A 36 -17.73 -2.40 -2.66
CA ASP A 36 -16.29 -2.70 -2.68
C ASP A 36 -15.95 -4.00 -1.94
N GLU A 37 -16.72 -4.35 -0.90
CA GLU A 37 -16.55 -5.62 -0.16
C GLU A 37 -16.86 -6.85 -1.03
N GLU A 38 -17.96 -6.83 -1.80
CA GLU A 38 -18.31 -7.90 -2.75
C GLU A 38 -17.27 -8.01 -3.87
N ARG A 39 -16.70 -6.86 -4.30
CA ARG A 39 -15.59 -6.86 -5.25
C ARG A 39 -14.38 -7.56 -4.64
N LYS A 40 -13.93 -7.18 -3.44
CA LYS A 40 -12.74 -7.78 -2.81
C LYS A 40 -12.94 -9.27 -2.55
N ASP A 41 -14.13 -9.70 -2.18
CA ASP A 41 -14.45 -11.12 -1.95
C ASP A 41 -14.42 -11.94 -3.25
N LYS A 42 -14.96 -11.41 -4.35
CA LYS A 42 -15.05 -12.14 -5.64
C LYS A 42 -13.81 -12.02 -6.51
N ARG A 43 -13.22 -10.83 -6.57
CA ARG A 43 -12.10 -10.48 -7.47
C ARG A 43 -10.75 -10.48 -6.76
N GLY A 44 -10.74 -10.39 -5.43
CA GLY A 44 -9.52 -10.24 -4.65
C GLY A 44 -9.03 -8.78 -4.59
N LEU A 45 -7.92 -8.61 -3.87
CA LEU A 45 -7.19 -7.36 -3.74
C LEU A 45 -6.28 -7.17 -4.95
N GLU A 46 -6.26 -5.99 -5.57
CA GLU A 46 -5.31 -5.72 -6.66
C GLU A 46 -3.91 -5.43 -6.10
N ASP A 47 -2.84 -5.72 -6.87
CA ASP A 47 -1.44 -5.59 -6.40
C ASP A 47 -1.12 -4.23 -5.77
N TRP A 48 -1.71 -3.15 -6.31
CA TRP A 48 -1.56 -1.79 -5.77
C TRP A 48 -2.28 -1.57 -4.45
N GLU A 49 -3.50 -2.12 -4.34
CA GLU A 49 -4.30 -2.08 -3.12
C GLU A 49 -3.64 -2.92 -2.01
N MET A 50 -2.97 -4.01 -2.39
CA MET A 50 -2.15 -4.80 -1.49
C MET A 50 -1.01 -3.97 -0.91
N VAL A 51 -0.21 -3.31 -1.74
CA VAL A 51 0.91 -2.46 -1.29
C VAL A 51 0.43 -1.30 -0.40
N SER A 52 -0.71 -0.68 -0.72
CA SER A 52 -1.26 0.40 0.11
C SER A 52 -1.85 -0.09 1.43
N SER A 53 -2.37 -1.33 1.47
CA SER A 53 -2.89 -1.97 2.68
C SER A 53 -1.81 -2.55 3.60
N MET A 54 -0.58 -2.71 3.11
CA MET A 54 0.51 -3.19 3.95
C MET A 54 0.80 -2.17 5.05
N GLU A 55 0.67 -2.61 6.31
CA GLU A 55 1.20 -1.84 7.43
C GLU A 55 2.68 -1.56 7.19
N ARG A 56 3.06 -0.28 7.24
CA ARG A 56 4.46 0.11 7.22
C ARG A 56 5.11 -0.62 8.39
N SER A 57 6.09 -1.48 8.11
CA SER A 57 6.80 -2.21 9.15
C SER A 57 7.63 -1.22 9.96
N GLU A 58 7.02 -0.58 10.96
CA GLU A 58 7.64 0.36 11.89
C GLU A 58 8.38 -0.38 13.02
N VAL A 59 8.99 -1.53 12.70
CA VAL A 59 9.78 -2.28 13.67
C VAL A 59 11.11 -1.55 13.86
N SER A 60 11.16 -0.71 14.89
CA SER A 60 12.40 -0.10 15.36
C SER A 60 13.39 -1.16 15.85
N ILE A 61 14.69 -0.91 15.64
CA ILE A 61 15.74 -1.78 16.14
C ILE A 61 15.81 -1.63 17.68
N PRO A 62 15.73 -2.73 18.46
CA PRO A 62 15.76 -2.66 19.91
C PRO A 62 17.10 -2.15 20.43
N TYR A 63 17.09 -1.32 21.48
CA TYR A 63 18.29 -0.71 22.03
C TYR A 63 19.34 -1.73 22.54
N TRP A 64 18.92 -2.93 22.98
CA TRP A 64 19.90 -3.97 23.35
C TRP A 64 20.79 -4.34 22.18
N PHE A 65 20.27 -4.29 20.94
CA PHE A 65 20.98 -4.81 19.76
C PHE A 65 22.14 -3.89 19.45
N LEU A 66 21.89 -2.59 19.57
CA LEU A 66 22.89 -1.55 19.44
C LEU A 66 23.95 -1.66 20.56
N ALA A 67 23.55 -1.99 21.79
CA ALA A 67 24.48 -2.25 22.88
C ALA A 67 25.37 -3.47 22.62
N LEU A 68 24.80 -4.60 22.17
CA LEU A 68 25.55 -5.81 21.80
C LEU A 68 26.51 -5.53 20.65
N PHE A 69 26.06 -4.80 19.63
CA PHE A 69 26.89 -4.42 18.49
C PHE A 69 28.10 -3.59 18.90
N LEU A 70 27.91 -2.60 19.80
CA LEU A 70 29.02 -1.78 20.31
C LEU A 70 30.03 -2.60 21.11
N VAL A 71 29.57 -3.51 21.96
CA VAL A 71 30.47 -4.41 22.70
C VAL A 71 31.27 -5.28 21.74
N LEU A 72 30.62 -5.85 20.73
CA LEU A 72 31.28 -6.67 19.71
C LEU A 72 32.32 -5.87 18.92
N LEU A 73 32.00 -4.62 18.56
CA LEU A 73 32.92 -3.69 17.90
C LEU A 73 34.16 -3.44 18.75
N LEU A 74 33.98 -3.17 20.04
CA LEU A 74 35.09 -2.95 20.98
C LEU A 74 35.97 -4.20 21.15
N VAL A 75 35.38 -5.39 21.21
CA VAL A 75 36.12 -6.66 21.27
C VAL A 75 36.92 -6.87 19.99
N ALA A 76 36.32 -6.67 18.81
CA ALA A 76 37.00 -6.81 17.53
C ALA A 76 38.19 -5.85 17.39
N ILE A 77 38.01 -4.60 17.82
CA ILE A 77 39.09 -3.60 17.88
C ILE A 77 40.16 -4.03 18.88
N GLY A 78 39.74 -4.46 20.08
CA GLY A 78 40.65 -4.92 21.14
C GLY A 78 41.52 -6.10 20.72
N LEU A 79 40.96 -7.05 19.96
CA LEU A 79 41.67 -8.20 19.40
C LEU A 79 42.55 -7.85 18.19
N THR A 80 42.20 -6.79 17.45
CA THR A 80 42.99 -6.32 16.29
C THR A 80 44.30 -5.69 16.72
N PHE A 81 44.33 -5.10 17.92
CA PHE A 81 45.56 -4.54 18.43
C PHE A 81 46.53 -5.62 18.95
N PRO A 82 47.83 -5.55 18.61
CA PRO A 82 48.82 -6.59 18.93
C PRO A 82 49.27 -6.55 20.41
N PHE A 83 48.40 -6.18 21.36
CA PHE A 83 48.75 -5.98 22.77
C PHE A 83 48.37 -7.17 23.67
N TRP A 84 47.99 -8.30 23.08
CA TRP A 84 47.61 -9.54 23.76
C TRP A 84 48.62 -10.67 23.47
N GLY A 85 49.91 -10.31 23.42
CA GLY A 85 51.05 -11.20 23.20
C GLY A 85 52.25 -10.69 23.98
#